data_AF-A0A0A6V8B3-F1
#
_entry.id   AF-A0A0A6V8B3-F1
#
_cell.length_a   1.000
_cell.length_b   1.000
_cell.length_c   1.000
_cell.angle_alpha   90.00
_cell.angle_beta   90.00
_cell.angle_gamma   90.00
#
_symmetry.space_group_name_H-M   'P 1'
#
loop_
_entity.id
_entity.type
_entity.pdbx_description
1 polymer ?
#
loop_
_entity_poly.entity_id
_entity_poly.type
_entity_poly.pdbx_seq_one_letter_code
_entity_poly.pdbx_strand_id
1 'polypeptide(L)'
;MKALSILFMIFLLVGCTPQAYSDNLTKGKAAFNDGDYSKAISLFEKAQNEKETDEISSYIKATQLLLDSEQATKQGKLDISLKKAKQVVAMKGNDSLLKRAKSKAKSLIHKDQTLLSQKNPWRRA
;
A
#
# COMPACT_ATOMS: atom_id res chain seq x y z
N MET A 1 -7.51 49.23 -31.49
CA MET A 1 -7.45 48.85 -30.06
C MET A 1 -8.46 47.73 -29.81
N LYS A 2 -8.13 46.77 -28.93
CA LYS A 2 -9.01 45.68 -28.44
C LYS A 2 -9.08 44.40 -29.29
N ALA A 3 -7.96 43.73 -29.51
CA ALA A 3 -7.96 42.31 -29.91
C ALA A 3 -6.78 41.52 -29.32
N LEU A 4 -6.31 41.89 -28.12
CA LEU A 4 -5.12 41.25 -27.51
C LEU A 4 -5.33 40.86 -26.03
N SER A 5 -6.55 40.54 -25.62
CA SER A 5 -6.86 40.28 -24.20
C SER A 5 -7.54 38.95 -23.91
N ILE A 6 -7.61 38.01 -24.86
CA ILE A 6 -8.32 36.73 -24.68
C ILE A 6 -7.40 35.50 -24.83
N LEU A 7 -6.07 35.66 -24.74
CA LEU A 7 -5.13 34.52 -24.86
C LEU A 7 -4.35 34.20 -23.58
N PHE A 8 -4.60 34.87 -22.45
CA PHE A 8 -3.76 34.72 -21.25
C PHE A 8 -4.49 34.19 -19.99
N MET A 9 -5.63 33.51 -20.14
CA MET A 9 -6.40 33.02 -18.97
C MET A 9 -6.43 31.49 -18.82
N ILE A 10 -5.64 30.73 -19.59
CA ILE A 10 -5.66 29.24 -19.56
C ILE A 10 -4.44 28.65 -18.81
N PHE A 11 -3.51 29.45 -18.29
CA PHE A 11 -2.20 28.94 -17.86
C PHE A 11 -1.97 28.61 -16.38
N LEU A 12 -2.98 28.57 -15.50
CA LEU A 12 -2.71 28.42 -14.04
C LEU A 12 -3.54 27.36 -13.30
N LEU A 13 -3.85 26.24 -13.96
CA LEU A 13 -4.26 25.00 -13.25
C LEU A 13 -3.08 24.07 -12.99
N VAL A 14 -1.86 24.60 -12.85
CA VAL A 14 -0.75 23.83 -12.26
C VAL A 14 -1.04 23.72 -10.77
N GLY A 15 -1.84 22.73 -10.39
CA GLY A 15 -2.06 22.38 -9.00
C GLY A 15 -0.73 21.98 -8.37
N CYS A 16 -0.07 22.93 -7.70
CA CYS A 16 1.10 22.63 -6.88
C CYS A 16 0.66 21.58 -5.86
N THR A 17 1.25 20.39 -5.94
CA THR A 17 1.00 19.37 -4.93
C THR A 17 1.57 19.90 -3.60
N PRO A 18 0.81 19.87 -2.49
CA PRO A 18 1.30 20.38 -1.22
C PRO A 18 2.63 19.72 -0.85
N GLN A 19 3.61 20.50 -0.39
CA GLN A 19 4.90 19.94 0.03
C GLN A 19 4.70 18.87 1.13
N ALA A 20 3.77 19.12 2.06
CA ALA A 20 3.40 18.18 3.11
C ALA A 20 2.89 16.84 2.56
N TYR A 21 2.13 16.83 1.45
CA TYR A 21 1.72 15.60 0.77
C TYR A 21 2.94 14.80 0.31
N SER A 22 3.83 15.44 -0.45
CA SER A 22 5.02 14.81 -1.04
C SER A 22 5.98 14.28 0.04
N ASP A 23 6.16 15.04 1.12
CA ASP A 23 7.01 14.65 2.24
C ASP A 23 6.45 13.44 2.99
N ASN A 24 5.15 13.47 3.33
CA ASN A 24 4.49 12.36 4.02
C ASN A 24 4.45 11.10 3.14
N LEU A 25 4.18 11.25 1.84
CA LEU A 25 4.21 10.15 0.88
C LEU A 25 5.60 9.50 0.80
N THR A 26 6.65 10.32 0.70
CA THR A 26 8.04 9.84 0.62
C THR A 26 8.46 9.12 1.89
N LYS A 27 8.17 9.72 3.06
CA LYS A 27 8.45 9.11 4.37
C LYS A 27 7.64 7.81 4.55
N GLY A 28 6.38 7.77 4.12
CA GLY A 28 5.54 6.57 4.19
C GLY A 28 6.10 5.44 3.31
N LYS A 29 6.56 5.75 2.10
CA LYS A 29 7.24 4.79 1.20
C LYS A 29 8.52 4.24 1.85
N ALA A 30 9.31 5.09 2.52
CA ALA A 30 10.49 4.65 3.26
C ALA A 30 10.12 3.69 4.40
N ALA A 31 9.20 4.09 5.29
CA ALA A 31 8.74 3.25 6.41
C ALA A 31 8.17 1.90 5.93
N PHE A 32 7.43 1.89 4.81
CA PHE A 32 6.93 0.65 4.20
C PHE A 32 8.06 -0.30 3.78
N ASN A 33 9.13 0.25 3.19
CA ASN A 33 10.30 -0.54 2.77
C ASN A 33 11.04 -1.11 3.98
N ASP A 34 11.15 -0.32 5.05
CA ASP A 34 11.75 -0.74 6.33
C ASP A 34 10.89 -1.78 7.07
N GLY A 35 9.66 -2.02 6.63
CA GLY A 35 8.72 -2.97 7.25
C GLY A 35 7.97 -2.39 8.44
N ASP A 36 8.12 -1.10 8.74
CA ASP A 36 7.35 -0.40 9.76
C ASP A 36 5.99 0.02 9.20
N TYR A 37 5.08 -0.96 9.10
CA TYR A 37 3.77 -0.75 8.49
C TYR A 37 2.88 0.19 9.28
N SER A 38 2.96 0.18 10.62
CA SER A 38 2.18 1.10 11.45
C SER A 38 2.59 2.55 11.16
N LYS A 39 3.90 2.83 11.10
CA LYS A 39 4.39 4.17 10.73
C LYS A 39 4.06 4.54 9.29
N ALA A 40 4.18 3.59 8.36
CA ALA A 40 3.84 3.80 6.96
C ALA A 40 2.37 4.19 6.79
N ILE A 41 1.45 3.50 7.45
CA ILE A 41 0.01 3.81 7.43
C ILE A 41 -0.24 5.23 7.95
N SER A 42 0.29 5.57 9.12
CA SER A 42 0.13 6.91 9.70
C SER A 42 0.65 8.02 8.77
N LEU A 43 1.76 7.78 8.08
CA LEU A 43 2.31 8.73 7.11
C LEU A 43 1.47 8.82 5.84
N PHE A 44 0.94 7.71 5.35
CA PHE A 44 0.02 7.71 4.20
C PHE A 44 -1.31 8.40 4.53
N GLU A 45 -1.86 8.22 5.72
CA GLU A 45 -3.05 8.93 6.20
C GLU A 45 -2.79 10.44 6.28
N LYS A 46 -1.62 10.84 6.79
CA LYS A 46 -1.21 12.26 6.76
C LYS A 46 -1.12 12.80 5.33
N ALA A 47 -0.55 12.04 4.39
CA ALA A 47 -0.56 12.43 2.98
C ALA A 47 -2.00 12.53 2.43
N GLN A 48 -2.86 11.56 2.73
CA GLN A 48 -4.26 11.58 2.31
C GLN A 48 -5.02 12.81 2.83
N ASN A 49 -4.76 13.23 4.07
CA ASN A 49 -5.34 14.45 4.65
C ASN A 49 -4.92 15.72 3.92
N GLU A 50 -3.69 15.77 3.37
CA GLU A 50 -3.21 16.90 2.57
C GLU A 50 -3.79 16.87 1.15
N LYS A 51 -3.93 15.67 0.57
CA LYS A 51 -4.52 15.46 -0.76
C LYS A 51 -4.98 14.02 -0.91
N GLU A 52 -6.30 13.85 -1.03
CA GLU A 52 -6.90 12.55 -1.26
C GLU A 52 -6.71 12.10 -2.72
N THR A 53 -6.21 10.88 -2.90
CA THR A 53 -6.03 10.25 -4.22
C THR A 53 -6.32 8.75 -4.14
N ASP A 54 -6.68 8.14 -5.26
CA ASP A 54 -6.86 6.68 -5.33
C ASP A 54 -5.54 5.92 -5.04
N GLU A 55 -4.41 6.52 -5.40
CA GLU A 55 -3.06 5.99 -5.12
C GLU A 55 -2.85 5.87 -3.61
N ILE A 56 -3.04 6.97 -2.86
CA ILE A 56 -2.78 6.96 -1.42
C ILE A 56 -3.76 6.05 -0.67
N SER A 57 -5.03 6.03 -1.07
CA SER A 57 -6.03 5.11 -0.53
C SER A 57 -5.64 3.64 -0.78
N SER A 58 -5.07 3.34 -1.95
CA SER A 58 -4.55 2.01 -2.26
C SER A 58 -3.32 1.65 -1.43
N TYR A 59 -2.43 2.61 -1.14
CA TYR A 59 -1.25 2.40 -0.30
C TYR A 59 -1.61 2.10 1.15
N ILE A 60 -2.53 2.87 1.73
CA ILE A 60 -3.06 2.63 3.09
C ILE A 60 -3.65 1.22 3.16
N LYS A 61 -4.55 0.88 2.24
CA LYS A 61 -5.22 -0.43 2.22
C LYS A 61 -4.24 -1.59 2.06
N ALA A 62 -3.31 -1.51 1.11
CA ALA A 62 -2.32 -2.57 0.90
C ALA A 62 -1.45 -2.78 2.16
N THR A 63 -1.04 -1.68 2.80
CA THR A 63 -0.18 -1.72 3.98
C THR A 63 -0.92 -2.26 5.20
N GLN A 64 -2.18 -1.87 5.42
CA GLN A 64 -3.02 -2.42 6.49
C GLN A 64 -3.24 -3.93 6.32
N LEU A 65 -3.54 -4.38 5.09
CA LEU A 65 -3.72 -5.80 4.82
C LEU A 65 -2.44 -6.61 5.07
N LEU A 66 -1.27 -6.05 4.78
CA LEU A 66 0.02 -6.69 5.10
C LEU A 66 0.25 -6.76 6.61
N LEU A 67 0.01 -5.67 7.34
CA LEU A 67 0.13 -5.65 8.79
C LEU A 67 -0.80 -6.69 9.44
N ASP A 68 -2.07 -6.71 9.04
CA ASP A 68 -3.05 -7.69 9.51
C ASP A 68 -2.59 -9.13 9.22
N SER A 69 -2.04 -9.36 8.02
CA SER A 69 -1.55 -10.66 7.60
C SER A 69 -0.38 -11.11 8.48
N GLU A 70 0.63 -10.25 8.68
CA GLU A 70 1.78 -10.57 9.53
C GLU A 70 1.39 -10.85 10.98
N GLN A 71 0.46 -10.05 11.52
CA GLN A 71 -0.06 -10.28 12.87
C GLN A 71 -0.83 -11.60 12.97
N ALA A 72 -1.64 -11.92 11.96
CA ALA A 72 -2.36 -13.19 11.91
C ALA A 72 -1.39 -14.39 11.81
N THR A 73 -0.33 -14.31 11.01
CA THR A 73 0.74 -15.34 10.97
C THR A 73 1.38 -15.51 12.35
N LYS A 74 1.76 -14.40 13.02
CA LYS A 74 2.36 -14.43 14.37
C LYS A 74 1.44 -15.07 15.41
N GLN A 75 0.13 -14.88 15.26
CA GLN A 75 -0.90 -15.47 16.13
C GLN A 75 -1.29 -16.91 15.74
N GLY A 76 -0.67 -17.49 14.71
CA GLY A 76 -1.01 -18.82 14.19
C GLY A 76 -2.35 -18.90 13.46
N LYS A 77 -2.99 -17.75 13.17
CA LYS A 77 -4.24 -17.63 12.44
C LYS A 77 -3.98 -17.62 10.93
N LEU A 78 -3.42 -18.72 10.42
CA LEU A 78 -2.90 -18.81 9.05
C LEU A 78 -3.97 -18.59 7.97
N ASP A 79 -5.22 -19.01 8.21
CA ASP A 79 -6.33 -18.78 7.25
C ASP A 79 -6.64 -17.29 7.07
N ILE A 80 -6.59 -16.52 8.16
CA ILE A 80 -6.80 -15.07 8.14
C ILE A 80 -5.65 -14.40 7.42
N SER A 81 -4.41 -14.79 7.72
CA SER A 81 -3.24 -14.26 7.04
C SER A 81 -3.31 -14.52 5.52
N LEU A 82 -3.56 -15.76 5.11
CA LEU A 82 -3.71 -16.13 3.70
C LEU A 82 -4.79 -15.30 2.98
N LYS A 83 -5.95 -15.11 3.63
CA LYS A 83 -7.03 -14.28 3.07
C LYS A 83 -6.57 -12.84 2.85
N LYS A 84 -5.92 -12.23 3.84
CA LYS A 84 -5.45 -10.84 3.78
C LYS A 84 -4.35 -10.65 2.75
N ALA A 85 -3.35 -11.53 2.72
CA ALA A 85 -2.29 -11.50 1.71
C ALA A 85 -2.84 -11.69 0.28
N LYS A 86 -3.80 -12.61 0.08
CA LYS A 86 -4.46 -12.78 -1.24
C LYS A 86 -5.21 -11.52 -1.68
N GLN A 87 -5.83 -10.80 -0.74
CA GLN A 87 -6.46 -9.51 -1.06
C GLN A 87 -5.44 -8.49 -1.60
N VAL A 88 -4.23 -8.40 -1.00
CA VAL A 88 -3.15 -7.54 -1.52
C VAL A 88 -2.73 -7.95 -2.93
N VAL A 89 -2.56 -9.26 -3.18
CA VAL A 89 -2.21 -9.78 -4.51
C VAL A 89 -3.26 -9.40 -5.56
N ALA A 90 -4.54 -9.42 -5.19
CA ALA A 90 -5.67 -9.10 -6.06
C ALA A 90 -5.91 -7.59 -6.27
N MET A 91 -5.21 -6.70 -5.57
CA MET A 91 -5.39 -5.26 -5.74
C MET A 91 -5.05 -4.83 -7.17
N LYS A 92 -5.83 -3.88 -7.72
CA LYS A 92 -5.51 -3.22 -8.99
C LYS A 92 -4.31 -2.29 -8.82
N GLY A 93 -3.63 -1.96 -9.91
CA GLY A 93 -2.43 -1.12 -9.89
C GLY A 93 -1.13 -1.91 -9.83
N ASN A 94 -0.06 -1.32 -10.37
CA ASN A 94 1.25 -1.96 -10.55
C ASN A 94 2.40 -0.95 -10.38
N ASP A 95 2.16 0.15 -9.66
CA ASP A 95 3.21 1.07 -9.26
C ASP A 95 4.21 0.38 -8.32
N SER A 96 5.30 1.09 -8.05
CA SER A 96 6.43 0.54 -7.29
C SER A 96 6.05 0.03 -5.89
N LEU A 97 5.17 0.72 -5.16
CA LEU A 97 4.78 0.30 -3.81
C LEU A 97 3.83 -0.89 -3.89
N LEU A 98 2.82 -0.86 -4.76
CA LEU A 98 1.90 -1.99 -4.89
C LEU A 98 2.59 -3.25 -5.42
N LYS A 99 3.57 -3.14 -6.33
CA LYS A 99 4.40 -4.28 -6.74
C LYS A 99 5.14 -4.90 -5.55
N ARG A 100 5.75 -4.06 -4.70
CA ARG A 100 6.44 -4.53 -3.49
C ARG A 100 5.46 -5.14 -2.49
N ALA A 101 4.30 -4.53 -2.28
CA ALA A 101 3.25 -5.07 -1.42
C ALA A 101 2.77 -6.44 -1.89
N LYS A 102 2.52 -6.61 -3.19
CA LYS A 102 2.16 -7.90 -3.79
C LYS A 102 3.27 -8.94 -3.64
N SER A 103 4.53 -8.54 -3.78
CA SER A 103 5.68 -9.43 -3.58
C SER A 103 5.76 -9.91 -2.13
N LYS A 104 5.67 -8.99 -1.16
CA LYS A 104 5.64 -9.33 0.27
C LYS A 104 4.44 -10.23 0.62
N ALA A 105 3.26 -9.95 0.08
CA ALA A 105 2.08 -10.78 0.26
C ALA A 105 2.25 -12.20 -0.31
N LYS A 106 2.88 -12.37 -1.48
CA LYS A 106 3.20 -13.70 -2.03
C LYS A 106 4.18 -14.46 -1.13
N SER A 107 5.16 -13.79 -0.56
CA SER A 107 6.09 -14.37 0.40
C SER A 107 5.37 -14.85 1.67
N LEU A 108 4.45 -14.05 2.20
CA LEU A 108 3.60 -14.44 3.35
C LEU A 108 2.73 -15.66 3.03
N ILE A 109 2.11 -15.70 1.85
CA ILE A 109 1.32 -16.86 1.41
C ILE A 109 2.17 -18.13 1.40
N HIS A 110 3.37 -18.07 0.83
CA HIS A 110 4.26 -19.22 0.76
C HIS A 110 4.68 -19.69 2.17
N LYS A 111 5.01 -18.73 3.05
CA LYS A 111 5.34 -19.01 4.46
C LYS A 111 4.19 -19.70 5.18
N ASP A 112 2.97 -19.15 5.09
CA ASP A 112 1.80 -19.70 5.77
C ASP A 112 1.43 -21.10 5.25
N GLN A 113 1.53 -21.33 3.93
CA GLN A 113 1.32 -22.67 3.33
C GLN A 113 2.36 -23.68 3.82
N THR A 114 3.61 -23.25 3.99
CA THR A 114 4.67 -24.09 4.55
C THR A 114 4.37 -24.46 5.99
N LEU A 115 3.96 -23.49 6.82
CA LEU A 115 3.57 -23.71 8.21
C LEU A 115 2.38 -24.67 8.33
N LEU A 116 1.35 -24.53 7.48
CA LEU A 116 0.21 -25.45 7.43
C LEU A 116 0.66 -26.89 7.10
N SER A 117 1.56 -27.05 6.13
CA SER A 117 2.06 -28.36 5.68
C SER A 117 2.93 -29.05 6.73
N GLN A 118 3.63 -28.27 7.57
CA GLN A 118 4.38 -28.78 8.72
C GLN A 118 3.44 -29.24 9.85
N LYS A 119 2.33 -28.51 10.07
CA LYS A 119 1.35 -28.82 11.11
C LYS A 119 0.49 -30.05 10.79
N ASN A 120 0.40 -30.46 9.54
CA ASN A 120 -0.35 -31.64 9.12
C ASN A 120 0.43 -32.51 8.11
N PRO A 121 1.39 -33.34 8.60
CA PRO A 121 2.29 -34.10 7.73
C PRO A 121 1.57 -35.15 6.85
N TRP A 122 0.40 -35.62 7.25
CA TRP A 122 -0.35 -36.66 6.54
C TRP A 122 -1.15 -36.17 5.32
N ARG A 123 -1.29 -34.85 5.12
CA ARG A 123 -1.97 -34.27 3.95
C ARG A 123 -1.09 -34.18 2.69
N ARG A 124 0.16 -34.64 2.76
CA ARG A 124 1.15 -34.63 1.66
C ARG A 124 1.33 -36.00 0.99
N ALA A 125 0.46 -36.98 1.29
CA ALA A 125 0.44 -38.31 0.67
C ALA A 125 -0.65 -38.39 -0.41
#